data_AF-A0A0L7SVW5-F1
#
_entry.id   AF-A0A0L7SVW5-F1
#
_cell.length_a   1.000
_cell.length_b   1.000
_cell.length_c   1.000
_cell.angle_alpha   90.00
_cell.angle_beta   90.00
_cell.angle_gamma   90.00
#
_symmetry.space_group_name_H-M   'P 1'
#
loop_
_entity.id
_entity.type
_entity.pdbx_description
1 polymer ?
#
loop_
_entity_poly.entity_id
_entity_poly.type
_entity_poly.pdbx_seq_one_letter_code
_entity_poly.pdbx_strand_id
1 'polypeptide(L)'
;MQRENEEITISGKELVEVLTVVNFSLISMRNIARYYYDSEVNREGYEKEIASFIDHNQLVEQLANVRKILSKNFNNDIGDDDMGDLEREMEKIKYWEKPGD
;
A
#
# COMPACT_ATOMS: atom_id res chain seq x y z
N MET A 1 21.89 2.39 3.80
CA MET A 1 21.41 1.02 3.63
C MET A 1 22.54 0.07 3.98
N GLN A 2 22.27 -0.86 4.88
CA GLN A 2 23.14 -1.98 5.22
C GLN A 2 23.30 -2.89 4.01
N ARG A 3 24.44 -3.59 3.94
CA ARG A 3 24.78 -4.41 2.77
C ARG A 3 23.78 -5.54 2.55
N GLU A 4 23.27 -6.13 3.63
CA GLU A 4 22.26 -7.18 3.63
C GLU A 4 20.91 -6.72 3.06
N ASN A 5 20.65 -5.41 3.09
CA ASN A 5 19.43 -4.80 2.57
C ASN A 5 19.54 -4.37 1.10
N GLU A 6 20.72 -4.44 0.49
CA GLU A 6 20.92 -4.13 -0.93
C GLU A 6 20.21 -5.12 -1.86
N GLU A 7 20.11 -6.39 -1.44
CA GLU A 7 19.40 -7.44 -2.16
C GLU A 7 18.49 -8.22 -1.22
N ILE A 8 17.17 -8.13 -1.46
CA ILE A 8 16.16 -8.84 -0.68
C ILE A 8 15.57 -9.97 -1.52
N THR A 9 15.60 -11.20 -0.98
CA THR A 9 14.94 -12.36 -1.60
C THR A 9 13.54 -12.54 -1.04
N ILE A 10 12.53 -12.75 -1.90
CA ILE A 10 11.15 -13.07 -1.50
C ILE A 10 10.75 -14.38 -2.17
N SER A 11 10.03 -15.24 -1.44
CA SER A 11 9.55 -16.49 -2.04
C SER A 11 8.47 -16.22 -3.09
N GLY A 12 8.40 -17.06 -4.12
CA GLY A 12 7.35 -16.92 -5.15
C GLY A 12 5.93 -16.95 -4.58
N LYS A 13 5.70 -17.73 -3.52
CA LYS A 13 4.40 -17.79 -2.82
C LYS A 13 4.04 -16.44 -2.21
N GLU A 14 4.95 -15.85 -1.45
CA GLU A 14 4.73 -14.55 -0.80
C GLU A 14 4.58 -13.42 -1.83
N LEU A 15 5.33 -13.48 -2.92
CA LEU A 15 5.18 -12.53 -4.02
C LEU A 15 3.80 -12.66 -4.68
N VAL A 16 3.30 -13.88 -4.89
CA VAL A 16 1.95 -14.10 -5.41
C VAL A 16 0.89 -13.53 -4.47
N GLU A 17 1.02 -13.75 -3.16
CA GLU A 17 0.10 -13.18 -2.16
C GLU A 17 0.06 -11.64 -2.23
N VAL A 18 1.23 -11.00 -2.36
CA VAL A 18 1.32 -9.55 -2.56
C VAL A 18 0.64 -9.11 -3.86
N LEU A 19 0.96 -9.77 -4.97
CA LEU A 19 0.43 -9.44 -6.29
C LEU A 19 -1.09 -9.64 -6.38
N THR A 20 -1.65 -10.59 -5.63
CA THR A 20 -3.10 -10.77 -5.53
C THR A 20 -3.77 -9.51 -4.96
N VAL A 21 -3.26 -8.98 -3.84
CA VAL A 21 -3.82 -7.76 -3.23
C VAL A 21 -3.62 -6.55 -4.14
N VAL A 22 -2.44 -6.40 -4.74
CA VAL A 22 -2.16 -5.29 -5.68
C VAL A 22 -3.11 -5.32 -6.88
N ASN A 23 -3.28 -6.48 -7.51
CA ASN A 23 -4.17 -6.62 -8.66
C ASN A 23 -5.65 -6.42 -8.29
N PHE A 24 -6.08 -6.99 -7.16
CA PHE A 24 -7.44 -6.80 -6.67
C PHE A 24 -7.74 -5.31 -6.48
N SER A 25 -6.85 -4.58 -5.84
CA SER A 25 -6.97 -3.13 -5.61
C SER A 25 -7.02 -2.36 -6.93
N LEU A 26 -6.02 -2.57 -7.78
CA LEU A 26 -5.84 -1.82 -9.02
C LEU A 26 -7.00 -2.02 -10.00
N ILE A 27 -7.38 -3.28 -10.25
CA ILE A 27 -8.41 -3.60 -11.24
C ILE A 27 -9.78 -3.16 -10.74
N SER A 28 -10.09 -3.36 -9.46
CA SER A 28 -11.38 -2.96 -8.88
C SER A 28 -11.57 -1.45 -8.91
N MET A 29 -10.58 -0.68 -8.42
CA MET A 29 -10.64 0.79 -8.44
C MET A 29 -10.72 1.35 -9.86
N ARG A 30 -9.98 0.76 -10.82
CA ARG A 30 -10.09 1.15 -12.25
C ARG A 30 -11.49 0.90 -12.80
N ASN A 31 -12.11 -0.23 -12.47
CA ASN A 31 -13.44 -0.55 -12.95
C ASN A 31 -14.51 0.36 -12.32
N ILE A 32 -14.40 0.66 -11.02
CA ILE A 32 -15.25 1.67 -10.35
C ILE A 32 -15.08 3.02 -11.05
N ALA A 33 -13.84 3.50 -11.22
CA ALA A 33 -13.58 4.77 -11.88
C ALA A 33 -14.16 4.83 -13.30
N ARG A 34 -14.01 3.76 -14.10
CA ARG A 34 -14.59 3.69 -15.45
C ARG A 34 -16.11 3.75 -15.44
N TYR A 35 -16.77 2.99 -14.56
CA TYR A 35 -18.22 2.98 -14.45
C TYR A 35 -18.78 4.39 -14.19
N TYR A 36 -18.14 5.14 -13.28
CA TYR A 36 -18.58 6.48 -12.93
C TYR A 36 -18.07 7.58 -13.88
N TYR A 37 -16.98 7.36 -14.62
CA TYR A 37 -16.47 8.30 -15.63
C TYR A 37 -17.44 8.49 -16.80
N ASP A 38 -18.09 7.41 -17.24
CA ASP A 38 -19.09 7.46 -18.31
C ASP A 38 -20.39 8.16 -17.87
N SER A 39 -20.55 8.42 -16.57
CA SER A 39 -21.66 9.17 -15.98
C SER A 39 -21.18 10.57 -15.58
N GLU A 40 -21.19 11.54 -16.50
CA GLU A 40 -20.59 12.90 -16.36
C GLU A 40 -21.02 13.74 -15.12
N VAL A 41 -21.80 13.23 -14.16
CA VAL A 41 -22.36 14.02 -13.05
C VAL A 41 -22.29 13.32 -11.67
N ASN A 42 -21.93 12.03 -11.55
CA ASN A 42 -22.05 11.32 -10.27
C ASN A 42 -20.75 11.23 -9.47
N ARG A 43 -20.13 12.39 -9.18
CA ARG A 43 -18.90 12.46 -8.39
C ARG A 43 -19.10 11.94 -6.96
N GLU A 44 -20.20 12.31 -6.32
CA GLU A 44 -20.54 11.85 -4.97
C GLU A 44 -20.70 10.32 -4.91
N GLY A 45 -21.35 9.72 -5.92
CA GLY A 45 -21.48 8.27 -6.03
C GLY A 45 -20.13 7.57 -6.19
N TYR A 46 -19.24 8.12 -7.03
CA TYR A 46 -17.88 7.59 -7.17
C TYR A 46 -17.12 7.61 -5.83
N GLU A 47 -17.14 8.73 -5.12
CA GLU A 47 -16.45 8.89 -3.83
C GLU A 47 -17.00 7.93 -2.78
N LYS A 48 -18.32 7.80 -2.72
CA LYS A 48 -18.99 6.84 -1.83
C LYS A 48 -18.65 5.39 -2.17
N GLU A 49 -18.62 5.03 -3.46
CA GLU A 49 -18.26 3.67 -3.90
C GLU A 49 -16.81 3.34 -3.53
N ILE A 50 -15.87 4.27 -3.75
CA ILE A 50 -14.47 4.07 -3.39
C ILE A 50 -14.31 3.89 -1.87
N ALA A 51 -14.93 4.74 -1.06
CA ALA A 51 -14.89 4.63 0.40
C ALA A 51 -15.47 3.28 0.87
N SER A 52 -16.66 2.93 0.36
CA SER A 52 -17.32 1.64 0.62
C SER A 52 -16.45 0.45 0.20
N PHE A 53 -15.79 0.52 -0.96
CA PHE A 53 -14.91 -0.54 -1.45
C PHE A 53 -13.72 -0.73 -0.52
N ILE A 54 -13.07 0.35 -0.08
CA ILE A 54 -11.92 0.31 0.84
C ILE A 54 -12.33 -0.34 2.17
N ASP A 55 -13.44 0.12 2.75
CA ASP A 55 -13.90 -0.33 4.07
C ASP A 55 -14.41 -1.78 4.05
N HIS A 56 -15.32 -2.12 3.13
CA HIS A 56 -15.94 -3.46 3.11
C HIS A 56 -14.96 -4.57 2.74
N ASN A 57 -13.94 -4.27 1.92
CA ASN A 57 -12.91 -5.25 1.56
C ASN A 57 -11.71 -5.23 2.51
N GLN A 58 -11.77 -4.42 3.58
CA GLN A 58 -10.68 -4.26 4.55
C GLN A 58 -9.35 -3.95 3.87
N LEU A 59 -9.36 -3.09 2.84
CA LEU A 59 -8.22 -2.93 1.96
C LEU A 59 -6.98 -2.40 2.68
N VAL A 60 -7.18 -1.54 3.69
CA VAL A 60 -6.09 -1.04 4.55
C VAL A 60 -5.38 -2.17 5.27
N GLU A 61 -6.11 -3.16 5.79
CA GLU A 61 -5.55 -4.33 6.46
C GLU A 61 -4.79 -5.22 5.48
N GLN A 62 -5.35 -5.43 4.28
CA GLN A 62 -4.66 -6.19 3.23
C GLN A 62 -3.34 -5.51 2.81
N LEU A 63 -3.33 -4.19 2.66
CA LEU A 63 -2.12 -3.42 2.34
C LEU A 63 -1.12 -3.44 3.50
N ALA A 64 -1.57 -3.46 4.76
CA ALA A 64 -0.69 -3.65 5.90
C ALA A 64 -0.01 -5.03 5.87
N ASN A 65 -0.73 -6.07 5.46
CA ASN A 65 -0.15 -7.40 5.26
C ASN A 65 0.83 -7.43 4.08
N VAL A 66 0.52 -6.77 2.96
CA VAL A 66 1.46 -6.58 1.85
C VAL A 66 2.75 -5.93 2.34
N ARG A 67 2.64 -4.82 3.09
CA ARG A 67 3.80 -4.13 3.66
C ARG A 67 4.63 -5.08 4.52
N LYS A 68 3.98 -5.85 5.42
CA LYS A 68 4.65 -6.84 6.26
C LYS A 68 5.42 -7.86 5.43
N ILE A 69 4.80 -8.43 4.39
CA ILE A 69 5.45 -9.43 3.53
C ILE A 69 6.68 -8.83 2.84
N LEU A 70 6.56 -7.63 2.30
CA LEU A 70 7.63 -6.96 1.56
C LEU A 70 8.77 -6.49 2.48
N SER A 71 8.47 -6.17 3.74
CA SER A 71 9.47 -5.65 4.68
C SER A 71 10.14 -6.73 5.55
N LYS A 72 9.55 -7.92 5.70
CA LYS A 72 9.98 -8.91 6.72
C LYS A 72 11.42 -9.41 6.57
N ASN A 73 11.99 -9.35 5.36
CA ASN A 73 13.33 -9.87 5.07
C ASN A 73 14.41 -8.77 5.14
N PHE A 74 14.04 -7.53 5.46
CA PHE A 74 15.02 -6.49 5.75
C PHE A 74 15.68 -6.73 7.10
N ASN A 75 16.99 -6.50 7.16
CA ASN A 75 17.69 -6.27 8.42
C ASN A 75 17.18 -4.95 9.04
N ASN A 76 16.70 -5.04 10.27
CA ASN A 76 16.16 -3.92 11.04
C ASN A 76 17.11 -3.48 12.17
N ASP A 77 18.38 -3.92 12.13
CA ASP A 77 19.40 -3.41 13.05
C ASP A 77 19.49 -1.88 12.94
N ILE A 78 19.60 -1.23 14.09
CA ILE A 78 19.60 0.22 14.22
C ILE A 78 21.02 0.74 13.95
N GLY A 79 21.13 1.77 13.12
CA GLY A 79 22.40 2.44 12.83
C GLY A 79 22.79 3.49 13.88
N ASP A 80 23.89 4.21 13.62
CA ASP A 80 24.47 5.21 14.55
C ASP A 80 23.58 6.44 14.83
N ASP A 81 22.51 6.61 14.06
CA ASP A 81 21.55 7.71 14.19
C ASP A 81 20.19 7.24 14.72
N ASP A 82 20.19 6.12 15.45
CA ASP A 82 19.04 5.55 16.13
C ASP A 82 17.89 5.10 15.20
N MET A 83 18.15 4.94 13.89
CA MET A 83 17.16 4.47 12.91
C MET A 83 17.60 3.23 12.11
N GLY A 84 16.64 2.37 11.78
CA GLY A 84 16.81 1.33 10.77
C GLY A 84 16.70 1.85 9.33
N ASP A 85 17.09 1.05 8.34
CA ASP A 85 17.07 1.49 6.93
C ASP A 85 15.65 1.78 6.42
N LEU A 86 14.68 0.93 6.73
CA LEU A 86 13.29 1.15 6.30
C LEU A 86 12.69 2.37 6.97
N GLU A 87 12.90 2.54 8.27
CA GLU A 87 12.42 3.69 9.04
C GLU A 87 12.90 5.00 8.43
N ARG A 88 14.20 5.09 8.16
CA ARG A 88 14.82 6.24 7.51
C ARG A 88 14.20 6.60 6.15
N GLU A 89 13.86 5.61 5.35
CA GLU A 89 13.20 5.85 4.06
C GLU A 89 11.73 6.25 4.25
N MET A 90 11.03 5.69 5.25
CA MET A 90 9.63 6.03 5.53
C MET A 90 9.48 7.43 6.13
N GLU A 91 10.43 7.92 6.93
CA GLU A 91 10.41 9.29 7.48
C GLU A 91 10.35 10.38 6.41
N LYS A 92 10.83 10.09 5.20
CA LYS A 92 10.82 11.04 4.07
C LYS A 92 9.42 11.23 3.48
N ILE A 93 8.46 10.36 3.84
CA ILE A 93 7.12 10.35 3.27
C ILE A 93 6.22 11.27 4.11
N LYS A 94 5.62 12.28 3.47
CA LYS A 94 4.56 13.09 4.10
C LYS A 94 3.24 12.34 4.02
N TYR A 95 2.70 11.95 5.16
CA TYR A 95 1.38 11.34 5.24
C TYR A 95 0.28 12.39 5.36
N TRP A 96 -0.94 12.00 4.97
CA TRP A 96 -2.14 12.74 5.34
C TRP A 96 -2.38 12.56 6.84
N GLU A 97 -2.64 13.65 7.58
CA GLU A 97 -2.90 13.59 9.03
C GLU A 97 -4.33 14.00 9.38
N LYS A 98 -4.89 14.97 8.65
CA LYS A 98 -6.22 15.52 8.92
C LYS A 98 -6.90 16.06 7.65
N PRO A 99 -8.24 16.26 7.69
CA PRO A 99 -8.96 16.84 6.57
C PRO A 99 -8.39 18.21 6.14
N GLY A 100 -8.06 18.35 4.86
CA GLY A 100 -7.55 19.59 4.26
C GLY A 100 -6.02 19.71 4.17
N ASP A 101 -5.25 18.69 4.58
CA ASP A 101 -3.79 18.62 4.39
C ASP A 101 -3.31 18.46 2.94
#